data_AF-Q2LER2-F1
#
_entry.id   AF-Q2LER2-F1
#
_cell.length_a   1.000
_cell.length_b   1.000
_cell.length_c   1.000
_cell.angle_alpha   90.00
_cell.angle_beta   90.00
_cell.angle_gamma   90.00
#
_symmetry.space_group_name_H-M   'P 1'
#
loop_
_entity.id
_entity.type
_entity.pdbx_description
1 polymer ?
#
loop_
_entity_poly.entity_id
_entity_poly.type
_entity_poly.pdbx_seq_one_letter_code
_entity_poly.pdbx_strand_id
1 'polypeptide(L)'
;MPRAPRPRRGAHPASSCESLETDPPMNTEKRLTAPELVDEIRSSLTVVNGWIPALSGPDGPTGVLEDAPLSEIARSLGEFASTPTMPSVVAQLLHRAAASAAAAASADSATVYGHLGAAYAYVLQAHRAASGDTTN
;
A
#
# COMPACT_ATOMS: atom_id res chain seq x y z
N MET A 1 -53.13 22.35 59.77
CA MET A 1 -54.03 22.28 58.58
C MET A 1 -53.38 23.08 57.45
N PRO A 2 -53.69 22.91 56.15
CA PRO A 2 -53.90 21.69 55.34
C PRO A 2 -53.25 21.75 53.90
N ARG A 3 -53.16 20.59 53.22
CA ARG A 3 -53.29 20.29 51.76
C ARG A 3 -52.37 20.99 50.73
N ALA A 4 -51.43 20.27 50.09
CA ALA A 4 -51.54 19.46 48.82
C ALA A 4 -51.25 20.32 47.54
N PRO A 5 -50.93 19.78 46.33
CA PRO A 5 -50.90 18.39 45.86
C PRO A 5 -49.68 17.98 44.96
N ARG A 6 -49.51 16.67 44.70
CA ARG A 6 -48.80 16.16 43.49
C ARG A 6 -49.74 16.20 42.29
N PRO A 7 -49.21 16.36 41.07
CA PRO A 7 -49.39 15.27 40.10
C PRO A 7 -48.17 15.06 39.19
N ARG A 8 -47.64 13.83 39.12
CA ARG A 8 -46.89 13.39 37.95
C ARG A 8 -47.88 12.69 37.01
N ARG A 9 -48.12 13.33 35.85
CA ARG A 9 -48.54 12.70 34.59
C ARG A 9 -47.66 11.45 34.38
N GLY A 10 -48.15 10.30 33.95
CA GLY A 10 -49.15 10.02 32.93
C GLY A 10 -48.49 9.12 31.87
N ALA A 11 -49.26 8.17 31.36
CA ALA A 11 -49.00 7.35 30.16
C ALA A 11 -48.02 6.15 30.25
N HIS A 12 -48.61 4.96 30.33
CA HIS A 12 -48.21 3.75 29.57
C HIS A 12 -48.48 3.96 28.05
N PRO A 13 -48.21 2.99 27.16
CA PRO A 13 -46.96 2.29 26.84
C PRO A 13 -46.72 2.25 25.29
N ALA A 14 -45.71 1.46 24.87
CA ALA A 14 -45.53 0.82 23.55
C ALA A 14 -44.60 1.46 22.50
N SER A 15 -43.91 0.52 21.83
CA SER A 15 -43.37 0.52 20.46
C SER A 15 -41.91 0.91 20.22
N SER A 16 -41.19 -0.05 19.65
CA SER A 16 -39.89 0.07 18.98
C SER A 16 -39.80 1.25 18.03
N CYS A 17 -38.67 1.95 18.08
CA CYS A 17 -38.05 2.54 16.90
C CYS A 17 -36.53 2.29 16.99
N GLU A 18 -36.01 1.65 15.94
CA GLU A 18 -34.62 1.73 15.48
C GLU A 18 -34.03 3.13 15.64
N SER A 19 -32.76 3.21 16.03
CA SER A 19 -31.84 4.21 15.50
C SER A 19 -30.45 3.60 15.49
N LEU A 20 -30.03 3.26 14.27
CA LEU A 20 -28.65 3.07 13.85
C LEU A 20 -27.81 4.23 14.39
N GLU A 21 -26.89 3.96 15.31
CA GLU A 21 -25.77 4.84 15.57
C GLU A 21 -24.63 4.01 16.14
N THR A 22 -23.85 3.42 15.24
CA THR A 22 -22.42 3.27 15.47
C THR A 22 -21.77 3.41 14.11
N ASP A 23 -21.01 4.50 13.97
CA ASP A 23 -20.16 4.85 12.85
C ASP A 23 -19.59 3.63 12.10
N PRO A 24 -19.54 3.65 10.75
CA PRO A 24 -18.64 2.74 10.07
C PRO A 24 -17.23 2.96 10.64
N PRO A 25 -16.48 1.91 11.04
CA PRO A 25 -15.11 2.14 11.49
C PRO A 25 -14.36 2.83 10.35
N MET A 26 -13.83 4.02 10.66
CA MET A 26 -12.91 4.75 9.80
C MET A 26 -11.92 3.76 9.18
N ASN A 27 -11.74 3.84 7.86
CA ASN A 27 -10.83 3.02 7.08
C ASN A 27 -9.41 3.00 7.69
N THR A 28 -9.13 2.08 8.61
CA THR A 28 -7.77 1.79 9.03
C THR A 28 -7.13 1.04 7.87
N GLU A 29 -6.43 1.78 7.02
CA GLU A 29 -5.49 1.21 6.06
C GLU A 29 -4.59 0.23 6.84
N LYS A 30 -4.78 -1.07 6.58
CA LYS A 30 -4.05 -2.13 7.28
C LYS A 30 -2.56 -1.88 7.05
N ARG A 31 -1.80 -1.67 8.14
CA ARG A 31 -0.35 -1.60 8.07
C ARG A 31 0.20 -2.97 7.67
N LEU A 32 0.85 -3.03 6.49
CA LEU A 32 1.49 -4.23 5.99
C LEU A 32 2.67 -4.64 6.88
N THR A 33 2.86 -5.94 7.03
CA THR A 33 4.02 -6.58 7.65
C THR A 33 5.21 -6.59 6.69
N ALA A 34 6.42 -6.91 7.18
CA ALA A 34 7.60 -6.99 6.31
C ALA A 34 7.47 -8.03 5.17
N PRO A 35 6.98 -9.26 5.41
CA PRO A 35 6.73 -10.22 4.33
C PRO A 35 5.70 -9.70 3.32
N GLU A 36 4.59 -9.13 3.79
CA GLU A 36 3.57 -8.55 2.90
C GLU A 36 4.13 -7.40 2.04
N LEU A 37 5.02 -6.56 2.59
CA LEU A 37 5.71 -5.53 1.81
C LEU A 37 6.60 -6.13 0.71
N VAL A 38 7.30 -7.23 0.99
CA VAL A 38 8.11 -7.92 -0.03
C VAL A 38 7.21 -8.49 -1.11
N ASP A 39 6.10 -9.12 -0.73
CA ASP A 39 5.15 -9.73 -1.67
C ASP A 39 4.51 -8.69 -2.58
N GLU A 40 4.13 -7.53 -2.04
CA GLU A 40 3.58 -6.41 -2.82
C GLU A 40 4.61 -5.83 -3.80
N ILE A 41 5.86 -5.63 -3.36
CA ILE A 41 6.94 -5.18 -4.25
C ILE A 41 7.18 -6.25 -5.34
N ARG A 42 7.23 -7.53 -4.97
CA ARG A 42 7.43 -8.62 -5.92
C ARG A 42 6.31 -8.67 -6.95
N SER A 43 5.05 -8.54 -6.51
CA SER A 43 3.88 -8.57 -7.40
C SER A 43 3.93 -7.47 -8.47
N SER A 44 4.55 -6.32 -8.20
CA SER A 44 4.74 -5.27 -9.21
C SER A 44 5.69 -5.67 -10.35
N LEU A 45 6.57 -6.65 -10.11
CA LEU A 45 7.62 -7.12 -11.02
C LEU A 45 7.32 -8.50 -11.62
N THR A 46 6.31 -9.22 -11.14
CA THR A 46 6.02 -10.59 -11.60
C THR A 46 5.79 -10.61 -13.11
N VAL A 47 6.42 -11.54 -13.82
CA VAL A 47 6.36 -11.65 -15.29
C VAL A 47 4.93 -11.74 -15.84
N VAL A 48 4.00 -12.34 -15.10
CA VAL A 48 2.64 -12.64 -15.57
C VAL A 48 1.71 -11.43 -15.47
N ASN A 49 1.79 -10.66 -14.39
CA ASN A 49 0.80 -9.64 -14.04
C ASN A 49 1.40 -8.35 -13.44
N GLY A 50 2.73 -8.23 -13.42
CA GLY A 50 3.43 -7.06 -12.92
C GLY A 50 3.27 -5.87 -13.85
N TRP A 51 2.95 -4.72 -13.29
CA TRP A 51 2.80 -3.49 -14.06
C TRP A 51 4.15 -2.94 -14.55
N ILE A 52 5.26 -3.20 -13.84
CA ILE A 52 6.58 -2.71 -14.23
C ILE A 52 7.08 -3.37 -15.53
N PRO A 53 7.05 -4.71 -15.68
CA PRO A 53 7.33 -5.35 -16.96
C PRO A 53 6.44 -4.82 -18.10
N ALA A 54 5.14 -4.63 -17.84
CA ALA A 54 4.20 -4.15 -18.84
C ALA A 54 4.54 -2.75 -19.39
N LEU A 55 5.17 -1.88 -18.58
CA LEU A 55 5.63 -0.56 -19.03
C LEU A 55 6.87 -0.61 -19.92
N SER A 56 7.72 -1.62 -19.77
CA SER A 56 9.01 -1.67 -20.47
C SER A 56 8.88 -2.19 -21.89
N GLY A 57 7.75 -2.82 -22.23
CA GLY A 57 7.51 -3.43 -23.53
C GLY A 57 8.28 -4.74 -23.74
N PRO A 58 8.20 -5.33 -24.95
CA PRO A 58 8.75 -6.66 -25.24
C PRO A 58 10.28 -6.74 -25.17
N ASP A 59 10.98 -5.62 -25.32
CA ASP A 59 12.44 -5.54 -25.26
C ASP A 59 12.98 -5.22 -23.85
N GLY A 60 12.06 -5.09 -22.86
CA GLY A 60 12.40 -4.82 -21.47
C GLY A 60 12.84 -6.08 -20.70
N PRO A 61 13.32 -5.91 -19.46
CA PRO A 61 13.57 -7.03 -18.56
C PRO A 61 12.29 -7.86 -18.34
N THR A 62 12.44 -9.18 -18.17
CA THR A 62 11.31 -10.12 -18.10
C THR A 62 10.51 -10.04 -16.80
N GLY A 63 11.06 -9.42 -15.74
CA GLY A 63 10.45 -9.43 -14.40
C GLY A 63 11.09 -10.48 -13.48
N VAL A 64 10.38 -10.83 -12.41
CA VAL A 64 10.81 -11.82 -11.40
C VAL A 64 9.80 -12.95 -11.26
N LEU A 65 10.25 -14.08 -10.71
CA LEU A 65 9.38 -15.21 -10.30
C LEU A 65 8.66 -14.90 -8.98
N GLU A 66 7.57 -15.61 -8.70
CA GLU A 66 6.72 -15.40 -7.51
C GLU A 66 7.42 -15.68 -6.16
N ASP A 67 8.50 -16.46 -6.18
CA ASP A 67 9.32 -16.81 -5.02
C ASP A 67 10.68 -16.08 -5.00
N ALA A 68 10.87 -15.10 -5.89
CA ALA A 68 12.14 -14.39 -6.02
C ALA A 68 12.58 -13.75 -4.68
N PRO A 69 13.85 -13.94 -4.27
CA PRO A 69 14.38 -13.35 -3.05
C PRO A 69 14.52 -11.83 -3.18
N LEU A 70 14.56 -11.13 -2.05
CA LEU A 70 14.62 -9.67 -2.01
C LEU A 70 15.83 -9.07 -2.76
N SER A 71 16.96 -9.77 -2.79
CA SER A 71 18.14 -9.35 -3.57
C SER A 71 17.88 -9.37 -5.09
N GLU A 72 17.09 -10.32 -5.56
CA GLU A 72 16.69 -10.41 -6.96
C GLU A 72 15.66 -9.35 -7.33
N ILE A 73 14.70 -9.10 -6.44
CA ILE A 73 13.75 -7.99 -6.55
C ILE A 73 14.49 -6.65 -6.69
N ALA A 74 15.47 -6.40 -5.81
CA ALA A 74 16.27 -5.18 -5.85
C ALA A 74 17.06 -5.02 -7.16
N ARG A 75 17.68 -6.11 -7.65
CA ARG A 75 18.38 -6.12 -8.94
C ARG A 75 17.42 -5.81 -10.09
N SER A 76 16.27 -6.48 -10.14
CA SER A 76 15.28 -6.32 -11.20
C SER A 76 14.71 -4.89 -11.26
N LEU A 77 14.42 -4.28 -10.11
CA LEU A 77 14.03 -2.86 -10.05
C LEU A 77 15.07 -1.94 -10.68
N GLY A 78 16.36 -2.20 -10.42
CA GLY A 78 17.46 -1.43 -11.01
C GLY A 78 17.61 -1.63 -12.52
N GLU A 79 17.39 -2.85 -13.01
CA GLU A 79 17.38 -3.17 -14.44
C GLU A 79 16.25 -2.43 -15.15
N PHE A 80 15.03 -2.49 -14.62
CA PHE A 80 13.88 -1.77 -15.16
C PHE A 80 14.06 -0.26 -15.16
N ALA A 81 14.64 0.29 -14.08
CA ALA A 81 14.97 1.71 -14.00
C ALA A 81 15.98 2.16 -15.06
N SER A 82 16.83 1.24 -15.53
CA SER A 82 17.86 1.50 -16.53
C SER A 82 17.36 1.30 -17.97
N THR A 83 16.13 0.82 -18.16
CA THR A 83 15.56 0.60 -19.49
C THR A 83 15.29 1.94 -20.19
N PRO A 84 15.77 2.16 -21.44
CA PRO A 84 15.59 3.42 -22.15
C PRO A 84 14.14 3.85 -22.40
N THR A 85 13.22 2.88 -22.45
CA THR A 85 11.78 3.12 -22.67
C THR A 85 11.07 3.59 -21.40
N MET A 86 11.71 3.48 -20.22
CA MET A 86 11.10 3.85 -18.95
C MET A 86 11.01 5.37 -18.81
N PRO A 87 9.83 5.93 -18.44
CA PRO A 87 9.70 7.36 -18.17
C PRO A 87 10.67 7.81 -17.08
N SER A 88 11.33 8.96 -17.27
CA SER A 88 12.43 9.41 -16.41
C SER A 88 12.05 9.50 -14.91
N VAL A 89 10.85 9.97 -14.60
CA VAL A 89 10.34 10.04 -13.22
C VAL A 89 10.14 8.65 -12.63
N VAL A 90 9.57 7.73 -13.40
CA VAL A 90 9.37 6.32 -13.01
C VAL A 90 10.72 5.66 -12.77
N ALA A 91 11.66 5.81 -13.69
CA ALA A 91 13.02 5.28 -13.58
C ALA A 91 13.73 5.75 -12.29
N GLN A 92 13.66 7.04 -11.96
CA GLN A 92 14.25 7.57 -10.73
C GLN A 92 13.64 6.96 -9.47
N LEU A 93 12.32 6.79 -9.45
CA LEU A 93 11.62 6.17 -8.32
C LEU A 93 11.97 4.68 -8.20
N LEU A 94 12.04 3.95 -9.31
CA LEU A 94 12.48 2.55 -9.33
C LEU A 94 13.93 2.39 -8.86
N HIS A 95 14.84 3.31 -9.19
CA HIS A 95 16.20 3.30 -8.63
C HIS A 95 16.22 3.47 -7.11
N ARG A 96 15.38 4.36 -6.56
CA ARG A 96 15.26 4.54 -5.10
C ARG A 96 14.63 3.33 -4.42
N ALA A 97 13.66 2.69 -5.07
CA ALA A 97 13.08 1.44 -4.63
C ALA A 97 14.14 0.33 -4.60
N ALA A 98 14.92 0.18 -5.68
CA ALA A 98 16.02 -0.78 -5.77
C ALA A 98 17.06 -0.57 -4.66
N ALA A 99 17.50 0.67 -4.43
CA ALA A 99 18.46 0.99 -3.37
C ALA A 99 17.91 0.67 -1.97
N SER A 100 16.63 0.94 -1.73
CA SER A 100 15.98 0.65 -0.44
C SER A 100 15.79 -0.86 -0.23
N ALA A 101 15.39 -1.60 -1.27
CA ALA A 101 15.26 -3.05 -1.23
C ALA A 101 16.63 -3.75 -1.03
N ALA A 102 17.68 -3.25 -1.68
CA ALA A 102 19.04 -3.74 -1.49
C ALA A 102 19.52 -3.51 -0.04
N ALA A 103 19.26 -2.32 0.52
CA ALA A 103 19.57 -2.03 1.92
C ALA A 103 18.82 -2.98 2.87
N ALA A 104 17.53 -3.23 2.62
CA ALA A 104 16.72 -4.19 3.38
C ALA A 104 17.28 -5.62 3.32
N ALA A 105 17.80 -6.06 2.17
CA ALA A 105 18.39 -7.41 2.01
C ALA A 105 19.66 -7.62 2.87
N SER A 106 20.39 -6.55 3.17
CA SER A 106 21.60 -6.56 4.01
C SER A 106 21.37 -6.10 5.46
N ALA A 107 20.15 -5.68 5.80
CA ALA A 107 19.85 -5.00 7.05
C ALA A 107 19.61 -5.98 8.20
N ASP A 108 19.95 -5.54 9.40
CA ASP A 108 19.53 -6.21 10.63
C ASP A 108 18.01 -6.07 10.85
N SER A 109 17.42 -7.01 11.60
CA SER A 109 15.97 -7.12 11.80
C SER A 109 15.28 -5.84 12.27
N ALA A 110 15.97 -4.96 12.99
CA ALA A 110 15.43 -3.68 13.49
C ALA A 110 15.19 -2.63 12.38
N THR A 111 15.91 -2.68 11.26
CA THR A 111 15.87 -1.66 10.20
C THR A 111 15.25 -2.15 8.90
N VAL A 112 15.17 -3.47 8.69
CA VAL A 112 14.56 -4.13 7.52
C VAL A 112 13.17 -3.54 7.20
N TYR A 113 12.29 -3.40 8.21
CA TYR A 113 10.94 -2.89 7.98
C TYR A 113 10.92 -1.47 7.40
N GLY A 114 11.81 -0.59 7.88
CA GLY A 114 11.89 0.79 7.39
C GLY A 114 12.35 0.86 5.94
N HIS A 115 13.36 0.07 5.58
CA HIS A 115 13.85 -0.02 4.21
C HIS A 115 12.82 -0.63 3.25
N LEU A 116 12.08 -1.67 3.68
CA LEU A 116 10.99 -2.25 2.90
C LEU A 116 9.84 -1.26 2.71
N GLY A 117 9.46 -0.53 3.76
CA GLY A 117 8.43 0.50 3.67
C GLY A 117 8.82 1.60 2.68
N ALA A 118 10.07 2.04 2.68
CA ALA A 118 10.58 3.00 1.71
C ALA A 118 10.57 2.45 0.29
N ALA A 119 11.02 1.20 0.08
CA ALA A 119 11.00 0.56 -1.22
C ALA A 119 9.57 0.49 -1.79
N TYR A 120 8.61 0.03 -0.99
CA TYR A 120 7.21 -0.05 -1.37
C TYR A 120 6.61 1.33 -1.68
N ALA A 121 6.89 2.34 -0.87
CA ALA A 121 6.43 3.70 -1.11
C ALA A 121 6.92 4.25 -2.46
N TYR A 122 8.19 4.00 -2.82
CA TYR A 122 8.72 4.40 -4.13
C TYR A 122 8.08 3.64 -5.29
N VAL A 123 7.77 2.35 -5.13
CA VAL A 123 7.02 1.56 -6.13
C VAL A 123 5.61 2.15 -6.33
N LEU A 124 4.89 2.49 -5.26
CA LEU A 124 3.57 3.12 -5.37
C LEU A 124 3.62 4.50 -6.03
N GLN A 125 4.63 5.32 -5.69
CA GLN A 125 4.84 6.61 -6.35
C GLN A 125 5.15 6.43 -7.84
N ALA A 126 5.97 5.43 -8.19
CA ALA A 126 6.30 5.11 -9.58
C ALA A 126 5.05 4.67 -10.35
N HIS A 127 4.18 3.85 -9.74
CA HIS A 127 2.92 3.43 -10.33
C HIS A 127 2.01 4.64 -10.63
N ARG A 128 1.80 5.52 -9.64
CA ARG A 128 1.01 6.75 -9.83
C ARG A 128 1.56 7.66 -10.92
N ALA A 129 2.89 7.82 -10.97
CA ALA A 129 3.55 8.60 -12.02
C ALA A 129 3.36 7.98 -13.41
N ALA A 130 3.37 6.65 -13.51
CA ALA A 130 3.12 5.94 -14.77
C ALA A 130 1.65 6.03 -15.22
N SER A 131 0.70 6.03 -14.28
CA SER A 131 -0.73 6.18 -14.57
C SER A 131 -1.15 7.61 -14.92
N GLY A 132 -0.26 8.60 -14.76
CA GLY A 132 -0.60 10.01 -14.96
C GLY A 132 -1.45 10.62 -13.83
N ASP A 133 -1.56 9.93 -12.69
CA ASP A 133 -2.23 10.41 -11.47
C ASP A 133 -1.36 11.45 -10.72
N THR A 134 -0.71 12.35 -11.45
CA THR A 134 -0.20 13.60 -10.91
C THR A 134 -1.38 14.55 -10.84
N THR A 135 -2.09 14.51 -9.71
CA THR A 135 -3.12 15.48 -9.37
C THR A 135 -2.52 16.88 -9.50
N ASN A 136 -3.00 17.62 -10.50
CA ASN A 136 -2.74 19.03 -10.73
C ASN A 136 -3.40 19.90 -9.65
#